data_AF-A0A662SKV5-F1
#
_entry.id   AF-A0A662SKV5-F1
#
_cell.length_a   1.000
_cell.length_b   1.000
_cell.length_c   1.000
_cell.angle_alpha   90.00
_cell.angle_beta   90.00
_cell.angle_gamma   90.00
#
_symmetry.space_group_name_H-M   'P 1'
#
loop_
_entity.id
_entity.type
_entity.pdbx_description
1 polymer ?
#
loop_
_entity_poly.entity_id
_entity_poly.type
_entity_poly.pdbx_seq_one_letter_code
_entity_poly.pdbx_strand_id
1 'polypeptide(L)'
;MGGPQLRLLELAARVLRLTRTSSAILRLLAEEGEMVISQMVERLKVSRRSLYQNLKSLMTQGLVRRRAVDVGGRLAHAYSLAPLPEIVEVISSRLRSLADELEDIRRELGLRDVGRPEPPGAPQAEEGAGRGG
;
A
#
# COMPACT_ATOMS: atom_id res chain seq x y z
N MET A 1 10.97 7.90 -14.88
CA MET A 1 11.05 6.54 -14.29
C MET A 1 10.48 6.59 -12.87
N GLY A 2 9.52 5.73 -12.53
CA GLY A 2 8.88 5.72 -11.22
C GLY A 2 9.82 5.25 -10.11
N GLY A 3 10.05 6.09 -9.10
CA GLY A 3 10.88 5.76 -7.93
C GLY A 3 10.28 4.66 -7.06
N PRO A 4 11.02 4.16 -6.05
CA PRO A 4 10.57 3.09 -5.15
C PRO A 4 9.24 3.41 -4.44
N GLN A 5 9.02 4.67 -4.10
CA GLN A 5 7.76 5.15 -3.51
C GLN A 5 6.55 4.92 -4.43
N LEU A 6 6.68 5.19 -5.74
CA LEU A 6 5.56 5.00 -6.68
C LEU A 6 5.19 3.52 -6.80
N ARG A 7 6.20 2.64 -6.87
CA ARG A 7 5.98 1.19 -6.89
C ARG A 7 5.28 0.69 -5.62
N LEU A 8 5.63 1.26 -4.46
CA LEU A 8 4.96 0.95 -3.20
C LEU A 8 3.47 1.34 -3.24
N LEU A 9 3.15 2.54 -3.73
CA LEU A 9 1.76 2.99 -3.84
C LEU A 9 0.96 2.17 -4.86
N GLU A 10 1.59 1.72 -5.94
CA GLU A 10 0.96 0.80 -6.91
C GLU A 10 0.68 -0.58 -6.31
N LEU A 11 1.60 -1.09 -5.49
CA LEU A 11 1.38 -2.32 -4.74
C LEU A 11 0.23 -2.13 -3.72
N ALA A 12 0.21 -1.02 -2.99
CA ALA A 12 -0.87 -0.68 -2.07
C ALA A 12 -2.23 -0.68 -2.79
N ALA A 13 -2.32 -0.03 -3.96
CA ALA A 13 -3.53 0.03 -4.75
C ALA A 13 -4.08 -1.36 -5.11
N ARG A 14 -3.20 -2.29 -5.49
CA ARG A 14 -3.57 -3.67 -5.81
C ARG A 14 -3.98 -4.48 -4.59
N VAL A 15 -3.15 -4.49 -3.56
CA VAL A 15 -3.35 -5.32 -2.35
C VAL A 15 -4.58 -4.87 -1.57
N LEU A 16 -4.77 -3.56 -1.44
CA LEU A 16 -5.87 -2.97 -0.68
C LEU A 16 -7.13 -2.72 -1.54
N ARG A 17 -7.11 -3.13 -2.82
CA ARG A 17 -8.20 -2.95 -3.80
C ARG A 17 -8.69 -1.50 -3.85
N LEU A 18 -7.76 -0.56 -3.90
CA LEU A 18 -8.09 0.87 -3.93
C LEU A 18 -8.78 1.25 -5.25
N THR A 19 -9.73 2.18 -5.17
CA THR A 19 -10.38 2.72 -6.36
C THR A 19 -9.39 3.54 -7.20
N ARG A 20 -9.74 3.81 -8.46
CA ARG A 20 -8.97 4.70 -9.33
C ARG A 20 -8.77 6.08 -8.68
N THR A 21 -9.82 6.64 -8.08
CA THR A 21 -9.76 7.93 -7.39
C THR A 21 -8.89 7.89 -6.15
N SER A 22 -9.01 6.84 -5.31
CA SER A 22 -8.13 6.66 -4.14
C SER A 22 -6.65 6.57 -4.54
N SER A 23 -6.36 5.81 -5.60
CA SER A 23 -5.00 5.70 -6.13
C SER A 23 -4.47 7.03 -6.67
N ALA A 24 -5.33 7.82 -7.33
CA ALA A 24 -4.97 9.15 -7.82
C ALA A 24 -4.68 10.13 -6.68
N ILE A 25 -5.45 10.07 -5.58
CA ILE A 25 -5.19 10.88 -4.37
C ILE A 25 -3.81 10.55 -3.78
N LEU A 26 -3.47 9.26 -3.63
CA LEU A 26 -2.18 8.86 -3.08
C LEU A 26 -1.00 9.31 -3.96
N ARG A 27 -1.12 9.20 -5.29
CA ARG A 27 -0.11 9.72 -6.22
C ARG A 27 0.04 11.22 -6.11
N LEU A 28 -1.09 11.96 -6.11
CA LEU A 28 -1.08 13.41 -5.97
C LEU A 28 -0.39 13.85 -4.66
N LEU A 29 -0.72 13.20 -3.55
CA LEU A 29 -0.08 13.48 -2.25
C LEU A 29 1.40 13.07 -2.20
N ALA A 30 1.81 12.08 -2.99
CA ALA A 30 3.23 11.71 -3.12
C ALA A 30 4.03 12.77 -3.87
N GLU A 31 3.43 13.39 -4.88
CA GLU A 31 4.06 14.36 -5.78
C GLU A 31 4.07 15.77 -5.18
N GLU A 32 2.95 16.21 -4.61
CA GLU A 32 2.74 17.58 -4.15
C GLU A 32 2.89 17.73 -2.62
N GLY A 33 2.91 16.62 -1.88
CA GLY A 33 3.00 16.62 -0.42
C GLY A 33 1.66 16.90 0.26
N GLU A 34 1.67 17.78 1.27
CA GLU A 34 0.49 18.11 2.08
C GLU A 34 -0.47 19.02 1.30
N MET A 35 -1.76 18.66 1.23
CA MET A 35 -2.76 19.40 0.45
C MET A 35 -4.11 19.53 1.17
N VAL A 36 -4.81 20.64 0.94
CA VAL A 36 -6.21 20.81 1.39
C VAL A 36 -7.21 20.32 0.33
N ILE A 37 -8.42 20.03 0.76
CA ILE A 37 -9.50 19.49 -0.10
C ILE A 37 -9.79 20.36 -1.33
N SER A 38 -9.77 21.69 -1.21
CA SER A 38 -10.03 22.58 -2.35
C SER A 38 -9.00 22.38 -3.47
N GLN A 39 -7.71 22.31 -3.12
CA GLN A 39 -6.62 22.08 -4.07
C GLN A 39 -6.74 20.71 -4.74
N MET A 40 -7.06 19.67 -3.97
CA MET A 40 -7.26 18.32 -4.51
C MET A 40 -8.44 18.24 -5.48
N VAL A 41 -9.57 18.90 -5.17
CA VAL A 41 -10.73 18.97 -6.08
C VAL A 41 -10.35 19.63 -7.40
N GLU A 42 -9.58 20.72 -7.36
CA GLU A 42 -9.13 21.43 -8.55
C GLU A 42 -8.18 20.59 -9.42
N ARG A 43 -7.28 19.81 -8.80
CA ARG A 43 -6.32 18.96 -9.49
C ARG A 43 -6.94 17.67 -10.04
N LEU A 44 -7.77 16.99 -9.25
CA LEU A 44 -8.33 15.68 -9.61
C LEU A 44 -9.62 15.78 -10.41
N LYS A 45 -10.24 16.97 -10.49
CA LYS A 45 -11.52 17.22 -11.19
C LYS A 45 -12.65 16.28 -10.71
N VAL A 46 -12.67 15.96 -9.42
CA VAL A 46 -13.70 15.14 -8.77
C VAL A 46 -14.57 15.97 -7.84
N SER A 47 -15.78 15.51 -7.55
CA SER A 47 -16.64 16.21 -6.60
C SER A 47 -16.06 16.20 -5.19
N ARG A 48 -16.30 17.27 -4.42
CA ARG A 48 -15.85 17.38 -3.02
C ARG A 48 -16.37 16.22 -2.16
N ARG A 49 -17.61 15.77 -2.38
CA ARG A 49 -18.21 14.63 -1.68
C ARG A 49 -17.45 13.33 -1.96
N SER A 50 -17.16 13.05 -3.23
CA SER A 50 -16.39 11.86 -3.63
C SER A 50 -15.00 11.87 -3.01
N LEU A 51 -14.33 13.03 -3.06
CA LEU A 51 -13.01 13.20 -2.46
C LEU A 51 -13.04 12.93 -0.94
N TYR A 52 -14.04 13.47 -0.23
CA TYR A 52 -14.20 13.26 1.21
C TYR A 52 -14.38 11.80 1.58
N GLN A 53 -15.18 11.06 0.81
CA GLN A 53 -15.40 9.62 1.02
C GLN A 53 -14.12 8.82 0.79
N ASN A 54 -13.37 9.11 -0.28
CA ASN A 54 -12.10 8.45 -0.56
C ASN A 54 -11.06 8.79 0.51
N LEU A 55 -10.89 10.06 0.89
CA LEU A 55 -9.98 10.46 1.97
C LEU A 55 -10.34 9.79 3.29
N LYS A 56 -11.63 9.71 3.65
CA LYS A 56 -12.08 8.99 4.85
C LYS A 56 -11.65 7.52 4.80
N SER A 57 -11.86 6.85 3.66
CA SER A 57 -11.44 5.45 3.47
C SER A 57 -9.93 5.29 3.62
N LEU A 58 -9.15 6.15 2.95
CA LEU A 58 -7.68 6.12 2.99
C LEU A 58 -7.13 6.41 4.39
N MET A 59 -7.77 7.28 5.16
CA MET A 59 -7.42 7.53 6.57
C MET A 59 -7.74 6.32 7.45
N THR A 60 -8.91 5.70 7.28
CA THR A 60 -9.27 4.47 8.03
C THR A 60 -8.29 3.33 7.75
N GLN A 61 -7.78 3.25 6.52
CA GLN A 61 -6.75 2.28 6.12
C GLN A 61 -5.33 2.65 6.58
N GLY A 62 -5.13 3.82 7.20
CA GLY A 62 -3.82 4.28 7.66
C GLY A 62 -2.87 4.77 6.56
N LEU A 63 -3.38 5.04 5.35
CA LEU A 63 -2.56 5.48 4.20
C LEU A 63 -2.41 7.01 4.13
N VAL A 64 -3.33 7.74 4.73
CA VAL A 64 -3.40 9.20 4.72
C VAL A 64 -3.59 9.70 6.15
N ARG A 65 -2.96 10.83 6.46
CA ARG A 65 -3.14 11.56 7.71
C ARG A 65 -3.81 12.89 7.44
N ARG A 66 -4.41 13.47 8.48
CA ARG A 66 -4.96 14.83 8.45
C ARG A 66 -4.37 15.67 9.58
N ARG A 67 -4.17 16.95 9.31
CA ARG A 67 -3.76 17.97 10.28
C ARG A 67 -4.66 19.18 10.16
N ALA A 68 -5.00 19.81 11.28
CA ALA A 68 -5.66 21.12 11.26
C ALA A 68 -4.65 22.20 10.84
N VAL A 69 -5.04 23.03 9.88
CA VAL A 69 -4.23 24.13 9.37
C VAL A 69 -5.07 25.41 9.29
N ASP A 70 -4.42 26.56 9.43
CA ASP A 70 -5.03 27.85 9.13
C ASP A 70 -4.78 28.19 7.66
N VAL A 71 -5.84 28.46 6.92
CA VAL A 71 -5.78 28.94 5.54
C VAL A 71 -6.53 30.26 5.44
N GLY A 72 -5.78 31.37 5.52
CA GLY A 72 -6.35 32.71 5.38
C GLY A 72 -7.32 33.09 6.50
N GLY A 73 -7.00 32.73 7.74
CA GLY A 73 -7.81 32.98 8.93
C GLY A 73 -8.98 32.00 9.10
N ARG A 74 -9.02 30.92 8.32
CA ARG A 74 -10.06 29.88 8.39
C ARG A 74 -9.44 28.53 8.72
N LEU A 75 -10.02 27.85 9.70
CA LEU A 75 -9.63 26.50 10.05
C LEU A 75 -9.97 25.53 8.92
N ALA A 76 -8.98 24.80 8.44
CA ALA A 76 -9.11 23.78 7.41
C ALA A 76 -8.36 22.50 7.81
N HIS A 77 -8.52 21.46 6.99
CA HIS A 77 -7.74 20.24 7.11
C HIS A 77 -6.84 20.07 5.89
N ALA A 78 -5.56 19.89 6.17
CA ALA A 78 -4.59 19.45 5.21
C ALA A 78 -4.34 17.95 5.38
N TYR A 79 -4.10 17.28 4.27
CA TYR A 79 -3.98 15.84 4.17
C TYR A 79 -2.62 15.51 3.56
N SER A 80 -1.98 14.47 4.06
CA SER A 80 -0.67 14.02 3.61
C SER A 80 -0.61 12.49 3.62
N LEU A 81 0.34 11.92 2.86
CA LEU A 81 0.62 10.49 2.98
C LEU A 81 1.06 10.16 4.40
N ALA A 82 0.67 8.98 4.87
CA ALA A 82 1.32 8.38 6.01
C ALA A 82 2.80 8.12 5.71
N PRO A 83 3.68 8.08 6.74
CA PRO A 83 5.07 7.71 6.57
C PRO A 83 5.22 6.37 5.82
N LEU A 84 6.19 6.28 4.92
CA LEU A 84 6.38 5.07 4.10
C LEU A 84 6.51 3.77 4.92
N PRO A 85 7.21 3.74 6.08
CA PRO A 85 7.25 2.54 6.92
C PRO A 85 5.86 2.07 7.35
N GLU A 86 4.95 2.99 7.67
CA GLU A 86 3.59 2.66 8.07
C GLU A 86 2.77 2.13 6.89
N ILE A 87 2.95 2.72 5.71
CA ILE A 87 2.31 2.21 4.48
C ILE A 87 2.79 0.78 4.19
N VAL A 88 4.09 0.50 4.34
CA VAL A 88 4.64 -0.86 4.21
C VAL A 88 3.98 -1.80 5.22
N GLU A 89 3.85 -1.41 6.48
CA GLU A 89 3.19 -2.24 7.50
C GLU A 89 1.73 -2.53 7.18
N VAL A 90 0.97 -1.54 6.68
CA VAL A 90 -0.42 -1.74 6.25
C VAL A 90 -0.51 -2.78 5.13
N ILE A 91 0.37 -2.69 4.12
CA ILE A 91 0.42 -3.63 3.00
C ILE A 91 0.83 -5.03 3.49
N SER A 92 1.89 -5.12 4.29
CA SER A 92 2.40 -6.38 4.85
C SER A 92 1.36 -7.07 5.73
N SER A 93 0.62 -6.31 6.53
CA SER A 93 -0.49 -6.82 7.33
C SER A 93 -1.58 -7.41 6.44
N ARG A 94 -2.02 -6.69 5.40
CA ARG A 94 -3.05 -7.22 4.49
C ARG A 94 -2.58 -8.46 3.73
N LEU A 95 -1.33 -8.48 3.26
CA LEU A 95 -0.77 -9.65 2.57
C LEU A 95 -0.72 -10.89 3.47
N ARG A 96 -0.35 -10.72 4.75
CA ARG A 96 -0.40 -11.82 5.74
C ARG A 96 -1.82 -12.35 5.91
N SER A 97 -2.80 -11.47 6.13
CA SER A 97 -4.20 -11.90 6.23
C SER A 97 -4.70 -12.63 4.98
N LEU A 98 -4.33 -12.17 3.79
CA LEU A 98 -4.68 -12.86 2.54
C LEU A 98 -4.01 -14.24 2.41
N ALA A 99 -2.78 -14.39 2.92
CA ALA A 99 -2.10 -15.67 2.95
C ALA A 99 -2.79 -16.63 3.95
N ASP A 100 -3.18 -16.13 5.12
CA ASP A 100 -3.93 -16.90 6.12
C ASP A 100 -5.30 -17.34 5.55
N GLU A 101 -6.05 -16.43 4.93
CA GLU A 101 -7.32 -16.73 4.24
C GLU A 101 -7.14 -17.84 3.17
N LEU A 102 -6.04 -17.79 2.40
CA LEU A 102 -5.72 -18.81 1.39
C LEU A 102 -5.38 -20.17 2.01
N GLU A 103 -4.65 -20.18 3.13
CA GLU A 103 -4.30 -21.40 3.85
C GLU A 103 -5.53 -22.09 4.44
N ASP A 104 -6.50 -21.33 4.95
CA ASP A 104 -7.78 -21.87 5.42
C ASP A 104 -8.55 -22.53 4.26
N ILE A 105 -8.68 -21.84 3.12
CA ILE A 105 -9.30 -22.39 1.91
C ILE A 105 -8.58 -23.67 1.45
N ARG A 106 -7.23 -23.69 1.50
CA ARG A 106 -6.43 -24.86 1.12
C ARG A 106 -6.75 -26.07 1.98
N ARG A 107 -6.90 -25.87 3.30
CA ARG A 107 -7.29 -26.91 4.27
C ARG A 107 -8.70 -27.42 4.01
N GLU A 108 -9.65 -26.52 3.76
CA GLU A 108 -11.04 -26.88 3.43
C GLU A 108 -11.15 -27.74 2.17
N LEU A 109 -10.33 -27.44 1.15
CA LEU A 109 -10.27 -28.20 -0.10
C LEU A 109 -9.49 -29.53 0.00
N GLY A 110 -8.87 -29.84 1.15
CA GLY A 110 -8.06 -31.05 1.32
C GLY A 110 -6.81 -31.10 0.44
N LEU A 111 -6.34 -29.94 -0.05
CA LEU A 111 -5.16 -29.86 -0.90
C LEU A 111 -3.91 -30.09 -0.05
N ARG A 112 -3.10 -31.08 -0.42
CA ARG A 112 -1.81 -31.31 0.24
C ARG A 112 -0.82 -30.21 -0.10
N ASP A 113 0.14 -30.00 0.79
CA ASP A 113 1.26 -29.10 0.56
C ASP A 113 2.05 -29.58 -0.67
N VAL A 114 1.82 -28.94 -1.82
CA VAL A 114 2.71 -29.09 -2.97
C VAL A 114 3.91 -28.24 -2.60
N GLY A 115 4.93 -28.89 -2.01
CA GLY A 115 6.06 -28.21 -1.37
C GLY A 115 6.47 -26.95 -2.09
N ARG A 116 6.59 -25.84 -1.33
CA ARG A 116 6.94 -24.51 -1.84
C ARG A 116 8.08 -24.68 -2.86
N PRO A 117 7.92 -24.29 -4.13
CA PRO A 117 9.05 -24.33 -5.06
C PRO A 117 10.16 -23.50 -4.43
N GLU A 118 11.32 -24.12 -4.23
CA GLU A 118 12.51 -23.45 -3.73
C GLU A 118 12.69 -22.17 -4.56
N PRO A 119 12.88 -21.00 -3.92
CA PRO A 119 13.10 -19.78 -4.67
C PRO A 119 14.32 -19.99 -5.58
N PRO A 120 14.23 -19.62 -6.88
CA PRO A 120 15.34 -19.78 -7.80
C PRO A 120 16.53 -18.97 -7.27
N GLY A 121 17.58 -19.66 -6.81
CA GLY A 121 18.80 -19.05 -6.30
C GLY A 121 19.17 -19.36 -4.85
N ALA A 122 18.54 -20.31 -4.16
CA ALA A 122 19.15 -20.86 -2.94
C ALA A 122 20.53 -21.45 -3.32
N PRO A 123 21.64 -21.00 -2.69
CA PRO A 123 22.95 -21.57 -2.97
C PRO A 123 22.91 -23.06 -2.62
N GLN A 124 23.13 -23.90 -3.63
CA GLN A 124 23.43 -25.31 -3.39
C GLN A 124 24.68 -25.32 -2.52
N ALA A 125 24.54 -25.68 -1.25
CA ALA A 125 25.68 -25.96 -0.40
C ALA A 125 26.47 -27.05 -1.12
N GLU A 126 27.66 -26.70 -1.60
CA GLU A 126 28.58 -27.64 -2.22
C GLU A 126 28.93 -28.70 -1.17
N GLU A 127 28.25 -29.85 -1.23
CA GLU A 127 28.74 -31.09 -0.63
C GLU A 127 29.94 -31.58 -1.44
N GLY A 128 31.08 -30.95 -1.18
CA GLY A 128 32.40 -31.46 -1.56
C GLY A 128 32.99 -32.30 -0.44
N ALA A 129 32.39 -33.46 -0.16
CA ALA A 129 33.05 -34.50 0.63
C ALA A 129 34.34 -34.94 -0.10
N GLY A 130 35.42 -35.05 0.66
CA GLY A 130 36.78 -35.16 0.15
C GLY A 130 37.08 -36.36 -0.74
N ARG A 131 38.15 -36.24 -1.51
CA ARG A 131 38.98 -37.35 -1.99
C ARG A 131 40.41 -36.88 -2.19
N GLY A 132 41.33 -37.54 -1.52
CA GLY A 132 42.66 -37.84 -2.06
C GLY A 132 43.83 -37.15 -1.36
N GLY A 133 44.69 -37.97 -0.73
CA GLY A 133 46.04 -37.61 -0.33
C GLY A 133 46.47 -38.27 0.96
#